data_AF-A0A258IC05-F1
#
_entry.id   AF-A0A258IC05-F1
#
_cell.length_a   1.000
_cell.length_b   1.000
_cell.length_c   1.000
_cell.angle_alpha   90.00
_cell.angle_beta   90.00
_cell.angle_gamma   90.00
#
_symmetry.space_group_name_H-M   'P 1'
#
loop_
_entity.id
_entity.type
_entity.pdbx_description
1 polymer ?
#
loop_
_entity_poly.entity_id
_entity_poly.type
_entity_poly.pdbx_seq_one_letter_code
_entity_poly.pdbx_strand_id
1 'polypeptide(L)'
;MRLAPFAFVRRLLRETHATAMLEFALAAPLLLSIGLFGAEAANRAITQMRVNQIAVLVADNASRIGENSLLGEVTVYESDINDIFLGADIQAGEKFGLLDNGRIILSSLEVLDDSEDQQYIHWQRCIGDLDHASSYGEAGDGEFSNIEGMGPPGEEIYAFQGEAVMFVEVAMTYQPIAADLFDASKPIVAIAAFNVRNNRDLSGVKQRNSRNPDAVASCDT
;
A
#
# COMPACT_ATOMS: atom_id res chain seq x y z
N MET A 1 -59.87 -5.93 -49.44
CA MET A 1 -58.89 -6.71 -48.64
C MET A 1 -58.73 -6.01 -47.29
N ARG A 2 -59.55 -6.32 -46.29
CA ARG A 2 -59.50 -5.73 -44.94
C ARG A 2 -59.22 -6.86 -43.96
N LEU A 3 -57.97 -7.03 -43.56
CA LEU A 3 -57.59 -7.97 -42.50
C LEU A 3 -58.07 -7.41 -41.16
N ALA A 4 -58.78 -8.26 -40.42
CA ALA A 4 -59.57 -7.90 -39.26
C ALA A 4 -58.69 -7.45 -38.07
N PRO A 5 -58.97 -6.31 -37.42
CA PRO A 5 -58.21 -5.81 -36.26
C PRO A 5 -58.19 -6.81 -35.10
N PHE A 6 -59.20 -7.67 -34.98
CA PHE A 6 -59.25 -8.74 -33.97
C PHE A 6 -58.19 -9.83 -34.15
N ALA A 7 -57.80 -10.17 -35.38
CA ALA A 7 -56.77 -11.18 -35.63
C ALA A 7 -55.37 -10.65 -35.27
N PHE A 8 -55.15 -9.35 -35.47
CA PHE A 8 -53.93 -8.66 -35.09
C PHE A 8 -53.78 -8.57 -33.56
N VAL A 9 -54.85 -8.19 -32.85
CA VAL A 9 -54.86 -8.15 -31.37
C VAL A 9 -54.66 -9.55 -30.76
N ARG A 10 -55.28 -10.59 -31.32
CA ARG A 10 -55.09 -11.97 -30.85
C ARG A 10 -53.68 -12.51 -31.11
N ARG A 11 -53.02 -12.04 -32.18
CA ARG A 11 -51.63 -12.38 -32.48
C ARG A 11 -50.69 -11.69 -31.50
N LEU A 12 -50.86 -10.38 -31.27
CA LEU A 12 -50.14 -9.62 -30.24
C LEU A 12 -50.27 -10.24 -28.84
N LEU A 13 -51.47 -10.67 -28.45
CA LEU A 13 -51.70 -11.35 -27.17
C LEU A 13 -51.08 -12.75 -27.06
N ARG A 14 -50.59 -13.33 -28.18
CA ARG A 14 -49.87 -14.61 -28.21
C ARG A 14 -48.36 -14.45 -28.43
N GLU A 15 -47.85 -13.22 -28.63
CA GLU A 15 -46.42 -12.97 -28.84
C GLU A 15 -45.65 -13.00 -27.51
N THR A 16 -45.13 -14.17 -27.15
CA THR A 16 -44.31 -14.38 -25.95
C THR A 16 -42.89 -13.81 -26.06
N HIS A 17 -42.42 -13.54 -27.29
CA HIS A 17 -41.10 -12.98 -27.52
C HIS A 17 -40.99 -11.52 -27.07
N ALA A 18 -42.06 -10.72 -27.27
CA ALA A 18 -42.08 -9.32 -26.86
C ALA A 18 -42.10 -9.16 -25.32
N THR A 19 -42.83 -10.04 -24.63
CA THR A 19 -42.85 -10.06 -23.16
C THR A 19 -41.49 -10.50 -22.60
N ALA A 20 -40.87 -11.53 -23.17
CA ALA A 20 -39.53 -11.97 -22.77
C ALA A 20 -38.46 -10.89 -23.00
N MET A 21 -38.56 -10.13 -24.11
CA MET A 21 -37.67 -8.99 -24.36
C MET A 21 -37.82 -7.87 -23.33
N LEU A 22 -39.06 -7.56 -22.91
CA LEU A 22 -39.32 -6.55 -21.88
C LEU A 22 -38.87 -7.02 -20.49
N GLU A 23 -39.13 -8.28 -20.14
CA GLU A 23 -38.64 -8.88 -18.89
C GLU A 23 -37.11 -8.86 -18.82
N PHE A 24 -36.43 -9.23 -19.91
CA PHE A 24 -34.98 -9.12 -19.99
C PHE A 24 -34.51 -7.66 -19.89
N ALA A 25 -35.14 -6.74 -20.63
CA ALA A 25 -34.75 -5.32 -20.61
C ALA A 25 -34.91 -4.68 -19.22
N LEU A 26 -35.88 -5.13 -18.42
CA LEU A 26 -36.10 -4.64 -17.06
C LEU A 26 -35.21 -5.35 -16.02
N ALA A 27 -34.93 -6.64 -16.20
CA ALA A 27 -34.08 -7.41 -15.28
C ALA A 27 -32.58 -7.21 -15.51
N ALA A 28 -32.15 -7.01 -16.76
CA ALA A 28 -30.74 -6.91 -17.12
C ALA A 28 -30.01 -5.77 -16.39
N PRO A 29 -30.54 -4.52 -16.29
CA PRO A 29 -29.86 -3.46 -15.55
C PRO A 29 -29.66 -3.80 -14.06
N LEU A 30 -30.64 -4.46 -13.43
CA LEU A 30 -30.54 -4.88 -12.03
C LEU A 30 -29.47 -5.97 -11.84
N LEU A 31 -29.50 -7.00 -12.68
CA LEU A 31 -28.53 -8.10 -12.63
C LEU A 31 -27.11 -7.61 -12.93
N LEU A 32 -26.95 -6.74 -13.93
CA LEU A 32 -25.66 -6.13 -14.26
C LEU A 32 -25.14 -5.26 -13.12
N SER A 33 -26.00 -4.44 -12.50
CA SER A 33 -25.59 -3.58 -11.38
C SER A 33 -25.07 -4.40 -10.21
N ILE A 34 -25.77 -5.47 -9.83
CA ILE A 34 -25.34 -6.37 -8.75
C ILE A 34 -24.04 -7.10 -9.13
N GLY A 35 -23.93 -7.58 -10.36
CA GLY A 35 -22.73 -8.27 -10.85
C GLY A 35 -21.49 -7.38 -10.86
N LEU A 36 -21.62 -6.15 -11.38
CA LEU A 36 -20.54 -5.17 -11.40
C LEU A 36 -20.16 -4.72 -9.99
N PHE A 37 -21.15 -4.46 -9.13
CA PHE A 37 -20.89 -4.15 -7.72
C PHE A 37 -20.10 -5.27 -7.02
N GLY A 38 -20.50 -6.53 -7.21
CA GLY A 38 -19.80 -7.68 -6.65
C GLY A 38 -18.37 -7.82 -7.16
N ALA A 39 -18.16 -7.62 -8.46
CA ALA A 39 -16.82 -7.64 -9.07
C ALA A 39 -15.93 -6.50 -8.53
N GLU A 40 -16.48 -5.29 -8.41
CA GLU A 40 -15.78 -4.12 -7.88
C GLU A 40 -15.42 -4.31 -6.40
N ALA A 41 -16.34 -4.84 -5.59
CA ALA A 41 -16.10 -5.14 -4.18
C ALA A 41 -14.99 -6.20 -4.01
N ALA A 42 -15.01 -7.25 -4.83
CA ALA A 42 -13.97 -8.28 -4.82
C ALA A 42 -12.61 -7.72 -5.25
N ASN A 43 -12.58 -6.86 -6.28
CA ASN A 43 -11.35 -6.22 -6.72
C ASN A 43 -10.76 -5.33 -5.63
N ARG A 44 -11.58 -4.49 -4.97
CA ARG A 44 -11.13 -3.67 -3.83
C ARG A 44 -10.57 -4.51 -2.69
N ALA A 45 -11.24 -5.61 -2.34
CA ALA A 45 -10.76 -6.51 -1.30
C ALA A 45 -9.41 -7.16 -1.66
N ILE A 46 -9.21 -7.55 -2.93
CA ILE A 46 -7.93 -8.08 -3.42
C ILE A 46 -6.84 -7.00 -3.37
N THR A 47 -7.14 -5.77 -3.78
CA THR A 47 -6.19 -4.65 -3.71
C THR A 47 -5.77 -4.41 -2.26
N GLN A 48 -6.72 -4.33 -1.32
CA GLN A 48 -6.42 -4.18 0.11
C GLN A 48 -5.50 -5.30 0.62
N MET A 49 -5.80 -6.56 0.29
CA MET A 49 -4.98 -7.69 0.68
C MET A 49 -3.55 -7.60 0.12
N ARG A 50 -3.39 -7.17 -1.14
CA ARG A 50 -2.06 -7.01 -1.76
C ARG A 50 -1.26 -5.88 -1.11
N VAL A 51 -1.88 -4.72 -0.87
CA VAL A 51 -1.23 -3.59 -0.18
C VAL A 51 -0.76 -4.02 1.22
N ASN A 52 -1.60 -4.76 1.97
CA ASN A 52 -1.21 -5.35 3.26
C ASN A 52 -0.02 -6.31 3.14
N GLN A 53 -0.03 -7.20 2.15
CA GLN A 53 1.06 -8.16 1.93
C GLN A 53 2.38 -7.47 1.58
N ILE A 54 2.32 -6.39 0.79
CA ILE A 54 3.50 -5.58 0.43
C ILE A 54 4.06 -4.89 1.68
N ALA A 55 3.21 -4.26 2.51
CA ALA A 55 3.67 -3.63 3.74
C ALA A 55 4.42 -4.63 4.65
N VAL A 56 3.84 -5.81 4.87
CA VAL A 56 4.46 -6.88 5.66
C VAL A 56 5.77 -7.38 5.03
N LEU A 57 5.80 -7.55 3.71
CA LEU A 57 6.99 -8.00 2.98
C LEU A 57 8.14 -7.00 3.10
N VAL A 58 7.86 -5.71 2.86
CA VAL A 58 8.86 -4.64 2.95
C VAL A 58 9.40 -4.56 4.38
N ALA A 59 8.52 -4.60 5.39
CA ALA A 59 8.92 -4.49 6.77
C ALA A 59 9.75 -5.70 7.26
N ASP A 60 9.37 -6.95 6.92
CA ASP A 60 10.17 -8.13 7.28
C ASP A 60 11.52 -8.14 6.55
N ASN A 61 11.56 -7.78 5.26
CA ASN A 61 12.82 -7.67 4.53
C ASN A 61 13.71 -6.59 5.14
N ALA A 62 13.18 -5.39 5.39
CA ALA A 62 13.91 -4.29 6.03
C ALA A 62 14.47 -4.67 7.41
N SER A 63 13.75 -5.48 8.18
CA SER A 63 14.25 -5.95 9.49
C SER A 63 15.49 -6.86 9.39
N ARG A 64 15.80 -7.37 8.20
CA ARG A 64 16.84 -8.40 7.94
C ARG A 64 17.93 -7.98 6.95
N ILE A 65 17.79 -6.86 6.23
CA ILE A 65 18.80 -6.39 5.29
C ILE A 65 20.12 -6.00 5.98
N GLY A 66 21.14 -5.72 5.19
CA GLY A 66 22.44 -5.23 5.64
C GLY A 66 23.51 -6.31 5.64
N GLU A 67 24.74 -5.87 5.82
CA GLU A 67 25.93 -6.71 5.77
C GLU A 67 26.65 -6.74 7.12
N ASN A 68 27.11 -7.93 7.52
CA ASN A 68 27.88 -8.07 8.75
C ASN A 68 29.19 -7.30 8.63
N SER A 69 29.41 -6.32 9.51
CA SER A 69 30.71 -5.69 9.63
C SER A 69 31.66 -6.56 10.47
N LEU A 70 32.96 -6.31 10.36
CA LEU A 70 33.97 -6.91 11.22
C LEU A 70 33.81 -6.52 12.70
N LEU A 71 33.02 -5.48 12.99
CA LEU A 71 32.73 -4.97 14.33
C LEU A 71 31.56 -5.71 14.99
N GLY A 72 30.89 -6.63 14.28
CA GLY A 72 29.76 -7.41 14.82
C GLY A 72 28.40 -6.72 14.70
N GLU A 73 28.37 -5.50 14.17
CA GLU A 73 27.14 -4.77 13.84
C GLU A 73 26.84 -4.90 12.34
N VAL A 74 25.56 -5.02 12.00
CA VAL A 74 25.08 -5.09 10.62
C VAL A 74 24.83 -3.68 10.10
N THR A 75 25.57 -3.29 9.07
CA THR A 75 25.42 -1.98 8.43
C THR A 75 24.37 -2.03 7.33
N VAL A 76 23.49 -1.03 7.27
CA VAL A 76 22.49 -0.86 6.19
C VAL A 76 23.02 0.10 5.16
N TYR A 77 22.90 -0.29 3.89
CA TYR A 77 23.27 0.57 2.77
C TYR A 77 22.06 1.03 1.97
N GLU A 78 22.19 2.17 1.29
CA GLU A 78 21.14 2.71 0.42
C GLU A 78 20.75 1.72 -0.70
N SER A 79 21.73 0.99 -1.26
CA SER A 79 21.49 -0.09 -2.21
C SER A 79 20.55 -1.17 -1.65
N ASP A 80 20.69 -1.51 -0.36
CA ASP A 80 19.90 -2.56 0.26
C ASP A 80 18.44 -2.13 0.39
N ILE A 81 18.20 -0.85 0.65
CA ILE A 81 16.85 -0.27 0.72
C ILE A 81 16.24 -0.21 -0.68
N ASN A 82 17.01 0.25 -1.67
CA ASN A 82 16.59 0.28 -3.08
C ASN A 82 16.23 -1.13 -3.58
N ASP A 83 16.96 -2.16 -3.18
CA ASP A 83 16.67 -3.55 -3.52
C ASP A 83 15.36 -4.04 -2.89
N ILE A 84 15.02 -3.61 -1.66
CA ILE A 84 13.71 -3.91 -1.06
C ILE A 84 12.60 -3.29 -1.88
N PHE A 85 12.72 -2.02 -2.24
CA PHE A 85 11.70 -1.32 -3.02
C PHE A 85 11.49 -1.93 -4.39
N LEU A 86 12.58 -2.24 -5.09
CA LEU A 86 12.52 -2.95 -6.35
C LEU A 86 11.86 -4.33 -6.18
N GLY A 87 12.24 -5.07 -5.13
CA GLY A 87 11.62 -6.36 -4.81
C GLY A 87 10.12 -6.25 -4.52
N ALA A 88 9.70 -5.18 -3.85
CA ALA A 88 8.30 -4.90 -3.56
C ALA A 88 7.49 -4.64 -4.84
N ASP A 89 8.01 -3.84 -5.76
CA ASP A 89 7.36 -3.57 -7.06
C ASP A 89 7.25 -4.84 -7.91
N ILE A 90 8.33 -5.62 -8.00
CA ILE A 90 8.32 -6.91 -8.71
C ILE A 90 7.30 -7.87 -8.10
N GLN A 91 7.22 -7.96 -6.77
CA GLN A 91 6.29 -8.85 -6.08
C GLN A 91 4.83 -8.39 -6.18
N ALA A 92 4.59 -7.08 -6.21
CA ALA A 92 3.27 -6.51 -6.48
C ALA A 92 2.80 -6.86 -7.91
N GLY A 93 3.75 -6.91 -8.84
CA GLY A 93 3.58 -7.31 -10.22
C GLY A 93 3.18 -6.14 -11.11
N GLU A 94 3.75 -6.10 -12.32
CA GLU A 94 3.62 -4.97 -13.27
C GLU A 94 2.19 -4.48 -13.49
N LYS A 95 1.22 -5.39 -13.54
CA LYS A 95 -0.20 -5.03 -13.77
C LYS A 95 -0.88 -4.35 -12.59
N PHE A 96 -0.30 -4.44 -11.40
CA PHE A 96 -0.84 -3.77 -10.22
C PHE A 96 -0.48 -2.29 -10.22
N GLY A 97 0.64 -1.90 -10.85
CA GLY A 97 1.07 -0.50 -10.95
C GLY A 97 1.25 0.14 -9.57
N LEU A 98 1.99 -0.54 -8.68
CA LEU A 98 2.17 -0.09 -7.29
C LEU A 98 2.84 1.28 -7.24
N LEU A 99 3.96 1.44 -7.96
CA LEU A 99 4.71 2.69 -7.95
C LEU A 99 3.98 3.80 -8.70
N ASP A 100 3.21 3.47 -9.75
CA ASP A 100 2.46 4.48 -10.51
C ASP A 100 1.26 5.07 -9.72
N ASN A 101 0.62 4.26 -8.87
CA ASN A 101 -0.64 4.61 -8.20
C ASN A 101 -0.55 4.60 -6.67
N GLY A 102 0.65 4.39 -6.14
CA GLY A 102 0.89 4.19 -4.73
C GLY A 102 2.25 4.71 -4.30
N ARG A 103 2.50 4.58 -3.01
CA ARG A 103 3.73 5.01 -2.35
C ARG A 103 4.04 4.08 -1.20
N ILE A 104 5.29 3.65 -1.12
CA ILE A 104 5.85 2.92 0.01
C ILE A 104 6.70 3.91 0.80
N ILE A 105 6.49 3.97 2.10
CA ILE A 105 7.27 4.75 3.05
C ILE A 105 7.87 3.75 4.05
N LEU A 106 9.20 3.69 4.10
CA LEU A 106 9.97 2.88 5.03
C LEU A 106 10.66 3.80 6.04
N SER A 107 10.38 3.61 7.32
CA SER A 107 10.91 4.39 8.43
C SER A 107 11.70 3.52 9.40
N SER A 108 12.79 4.06 9.94
CA SER A 108 13.49 3.48 11.09
C SER A 108 13.11 4.22 12.35
N LEU A 109 12.34 3.57 13.21
CA LEU A 109 12.00 4.07 14.53
C LEU A 109 13.06 3.57 15.51
N GLU A 110 13.67 4.49 16.24
CA GLU A 110 14.80 4.25 17.13
C GLU A 110 14.64 5.03 18.43
N VAL A 111 15.47 4.72 19.43
CA VAL A 111 15.61 5.51 20.66
C VAL A 111 16.87 6.35 20.54
N LEU A 112 16.78 7.64 20.88
CA LEU A 112 17.94 8.54 20.85
C LEU A 112 19.05 8.04 21.80
N ASP A 113 20.31 8.07 21.36
CA ASP A 113 21.45 7.47 22.09
C ASP A 113 21.57 7.90 23.57
N ASP A 114 21.29 9.18 23.85
CA ASP A 114 21.39 9.79 25.19
C ASP A 114 20.09 9.66 26.02
N SER A 115 19.15 8.81 25.59
CA SER A 115 17.85 8.61 26.23
C SER A 115 17.51 7.14 26.42
N GLU A 116 16.61 6.85 27.37
CA GLU A 116 16.06 5.49 27.59
C GLU A 116 14.74 5.25 26.83
N ASP A 117 13.93 6.29 26.60
CA ASP A 117 12.57 6.16 26.05
C ASP A 117 12.20 7.13 24.92
N GLN A 118 13.00 8.18 24.67
CA GLN A 118 12.77 9.14 23.60
C GLN A 118 12.84 8.48 22.21
N GLN A 119 11.67 8.22 21.64
CA GLN A 119 11.49 7.67 20.31
C GLN A 119 11.74 8.77 19.28
N TYR A 120 12.34 8.39 18.16
CA TYR A 120 12.49 9.26 17.00
C TYR A 120 12.58 8.46 15.70
N ILE A 121 12.17 9.09 14.60
CA ILE A 121 12.28 8.55 13.26
C ILE A 121 13.65 8.93 12.73
N HIS A 122 14.63 8.04 12.85
CA HIS A 122 16.01 8.37 12.49
C HIS A 122 16.16 8.64 10.99
N TRP A 123 15.54 7.82 10.15
CA TRP A 123 15.54 8.02 8.71
C TRP A 123 14.29 7.45 8.07
N GLN A 124 13.93 8.02 6.91
CA GLN A 124 12.87 7.52 6.06
C GLN A 124 13.34 7.40 4.62
N ARG A 125 12.76 6.45 3.90
CA ARG A 125 12.91 6.30 2.45
C ARG A 125 11.56 6.04 1.81
N CYS A 126 11.34 6.65 0.64
CA CYS A 126 10.07 6.58 -0.07
C CYS A 126 10.26 6.23 -1.54
N ILE A 127 9.29 5.51 -2.10
CA ILE A 127 9.21 5.26 -3.53
C ILE A 127 7.74 5.25 -3.99
N GLY A 128 7.51 5.71 -5.22
CA GLY A 128 6.20 5.77 -5.86
C GLY A 128 5.73 7.19 -6.14
N ASP A 129 4.86 7.32 -7.13
CA ASP A 129 4.39 8.58 -7.70
C ASP A 129 3.19 9.18 -6.95
N LEU A 130 2.58 8.42 -6.02
CA LEU A 130 1.47 8.94 -5.22
C LEU A 130 1.98 10.00 -4.24
N ASP A 131 1.40 11.20 -4.32
CA ASP A 131 1.61 12.26 -3.33
C ASP A 131 0.87 11.91 -2.02
N HIS A 132 1.57 11.18 -1.15
CA HIS A 132 1.10 10.74 0.17
C HIS A 132 2.22 10.94 1.18
N ALA A 133 2.07 11.94 2.04
CA ALA A 133 2.97 12.15 3.18
C ALA A 133 2.75 11.06 4.24
N SER A 134 3.79 10.75 5.03
CA SER A 134 3.60 9.75 6.09
C SER A 134 2.59 10.21 7.12
N SER A 135 1.72 9.30 7.53
CA SER A 135 0.73 9.57 8.57
C SER A 135 1.34 9.63 9.99
N TYR A 136 2.60 9.23 10.14
CA TYR A 136 3.24 8.97 11.44
C TYR A 136 4.49 9.82 11.71
N GLY A 137 4.77 10.80 10.86
CA GLY A 137 5.89 11.73 11.02
C GLY A 137 6.94 11.62 9.91
N GLU A 138 7.85 12.57 9.92
CA GLU A 138 8.94 12.74 8.96
C GLU A 138 10.27 12.27 9.57
N ALA A 139 11.30 12.05 8.75
CA ALA A 139 12.65 11.79 9.25
C ALA A 139 13.13 12.96 10.12
N GLY A 140 13.62 12.64 11.33
CA GLY A 140 14.05 13.59 12.36
C GLY A 140 12.98 13.91 13.42
N ASP A 141 11.70 13.58 13.17
CA ASP A 141 10.66 13.75 14.19
C ASP A 141 10.98 12.88 15.41
N GLY A 142 10.87 13.46 16.61
CA GLY A 142 11.26 12.80 17.87
C GLY A 142 12.61 13.26 18.43
N GLU A 143 13.51 13.82 17.61
CA GLU A 143 14.87 14.20 18.05
C GLU A 143 14.85 15.35 19.08
N PHE A 144 13.99 16.35 18.87
CA PHE A 144 13.83 17.51 19.76
C PHE A 144 12.52 17.51 20.56
N SER A 145 11.56 16.68 20.17
CA SER A 145 10.26 16.53 20.82
C SER A 145 9.79 15.09 20.66
N ASN A 146 9.88 14.32 21.75
CA ASN A 146 9.56 12.90 21.77
C ASN A 146 8.23 12.60 21.05
N ILE A 147 8.24 11.58 20.19
CA ILE A 147 7.03 11.01 19.62
C ILE A 147 6.55 9.87 20.51
N GLU A 148 5.24 9.61 20.53
CA GLU A 148 4.66 8.52 21.33
C GLU A 148 4.98 7.13 20.75
N GLY A 149 5.59 7.06 19.57
CA GLY A 149 5.83 5.83 18.82
C GLY A 149 5.19 5.91 17.44
N MET A 150 5.17 4.80 16.71
CA MET A 150 4.55 4.74 15.38
C MET A 150 3.41 3.72 15.36
N GLY A 151 2.27 4.10 14.80
CA GLY A 151 1.08 3.25 14.71
C GLY A 151 -0.21 4.00 15.05
N PRO A 152 -1.37 3.35 14.90
CA PRO A 152 -2.65 3.94 15.26
C PRO A 152 -2.69 4.32 16.75
N PRO A 153 -3.44 5.37 17.13
CA PRO A 153 -3.55 5.78 18.53
C PRO A 153 -3.99 4.63 19.45
N GLY A 154 -3.20 4.34 20.48
CA GLY A 154 -3.39 3.24 21.43
C GLY A 154 -2.86 1.87 20.99
N GLU A 155 -2.27 1.78 19.79
CA GLU A 155 -1.62 0.59 19.23
C GLU A 155 -0.20 0.92 18.73
N GLU A 156 0.45 1.89 19.35
CA GLU A 156 1.79 2.34 18.98
C GLU A 156 2.83 1.25 19.21
N ILE A 157 3.82 1.23 18.32
CA ILE A 157 5.01 0.39 18.42
C ILE A 157 6.18 1.27 18.80
N TYR A 158 7.05 0.71 19.63
CA TYR A 158 8.19 1.38 20.25
C TYR A 158 9.47 0.60 19.94
N ALA A 159 10.56 1.32 19.69
CA ALA A 159 11.89 0.75 19.71
C ALA A 159 12.45 0.71 21.14
N PHE A 160 13.35 -0.25 21.39
CA PHE A 160 14.14 -0.29 22.60
C PHE A 160 15.52 0.35 22.35
N GLN A 161 16.19 0.79 23.43
CA GLN A 161 17.52 1.37 23.34
C GLN A 161 18.51 0.41 22.66
N GLY A 162 19.22 0.90 21.64
CA GLY A 162 20.15 0.09 20.84
C GLY A 162 19.47 -0.87 19.86
N GLU A 163 18.15 -0.81 19.72
CA GLU A 163 17.37 -1.53 18.72
C GLU A 163 16.64 -0.56 17.78
N ALA A 164 16.16 -1.10 16.65
CA ALA A 164 15.36 -0.35 15.71
C ALA A 164 14.10 -1.15 15.31
N VAL A 165 13.04 -0.43 15.01
CA VAL A 165 11.81 -0.97 14.43
C VAL A 165 11.69 -0.45 13.00
N MET A 166 11.63 -1.37 12.04
CA MET A 166 11.32 -1.01 10.67
C MET A 166 9.82 -0.84 10.54
N PHE A 167 9.35 0.39 10.40
CA PHE A 167 7.94 0.73 10.24
C PHE A 167 7.65 1.09 8.78
N VAL A 168 6.65 0.44 8.19
CA VAL A 168 6.28 0.64 6.78
C VAL A 168 4.85 1.12 6.70
N GLU A 169 4.62 2.14 5.87
CA GLU A 169 3.32 2.60 5.43
C GLU A 169 3.25 2.46 3.90
N VAL A 170 2.24 1.76 3.39
CA VAL A 170 1.97 1.66 1.96
C VAL A 170 0.61 2.28 1.70
N ALA A 171 0.59 3.33 0.88
CA ALA A 171 -0.64 3.99 0.44
C ALA A 171 -0.85 3.73 -1.06
N MET A 172 -2.08 3.45 -1.47
CA MET A 172 -2.40 3.25 -2.88
C MET A 172 -3.79 3.77 -3.24
N THR A 173 -3.89 4.50 -4.35
CA THR A 173 -5.17 4.90 -4.94
C THR A 173 -5.81 3.71 -5.65
N TYR A 174 -7.02 3.35 -5.24
CA TYR A 174 -7.75 2.22 -5.80
C TYR A 174 -8.11 2.47 -7.27
N GLN A 175 -7.86 1.49 -8.15
CA GLN A 175 -8.19 1.54 -9.57
C GLN A 175 -9.46 0.71 -9.85
N PRO A 176 -10.61 1.35 -10.15
CA PRO A 176 -11.85 0.62 -10.41
C PRO A 176 -11.84 -0.12 -11.74
N ILE A 177 -12.58 -1.23 -11.83
CA ILE A 177 -12.71 -1.99 -13.09
C ILE A 177 -13.90 -1.48 -13.92
N ALA A 178 -15.00 -1.12 -13.26
CA ALA A 178 -16.24 -0.74 -13.94
C ALA A 178 -16.75 0.64 -13.53
N ALA A 179 -16.80 0.93 -12.22
CA ALA A 179 -17.32 2.19 -11.71
C ALA A 179 -16.68 2.52 -10.37
N ASP A 180 -16.45 3.81 -10.12
CA ASP A 180 -16.02 4.29 -8.81
C ASP A 180 -17.20 4.29 -7.83
N LEU A 181 -17.46 3.11 -7.24
CA LEU A 181 -18.52 2.88 -6.27
C LEU A 181 -18.05 3.08 -4.83
N PHE A 182 -16.77 3.39 -4.64
CA PHE A 182 -16.06 3.19 -3.38
C PHE A 182 -15.23 4.38 -2.92
N ASP A 183 -15.36 5.51 -3.62
CA ASP A 183 -14.59 6.73 -3.40
C ASP A 183 -13.09 6.46 -3.52
N ALA A 184 -12.65 6.22 -4.75
CA ALA A 184 -11.25 5.96 -5.09
C ALA A 184 -10.31 7.10 -4.66
N SER A 185 -10.82 8.28 -4.31
CA SER A 185 -10.03 9.41 -3.81
C SER A 185 -9.37 9.13 -2.46
N LYS A 186 -9.90 8.17 -1.67
CA LYS A 186 -9.29 7.77 -0.40
C LYS A 186 -8.29 6.63 -0.65
N PRO A 187 -7.00 6.84 -0.36
CA PRO A 187 -6.02 5.78 -0.52
C PRO A 187 -6.34 4.61 0.41
N ILE A 188 -6.09 3.42 -0.10
CA ILE A 188 -5.96 2.22 0.72
C ILE A 188 -4.60 2.30 1.39
N VAL A 189 -4.60 2.40 2.72
CA VAL A 189 -3.37 2.46 3.52
C VAL A 189 -3.21 1.16 4.29
N ALA A 190 -2.02 0.59 4.25
CA ALA A 190 -1.60 -0.51 5.08
C ALA A 190 -0.32 -0.15 5.84
N ILE A 191 -0.23 -0.64 7.07
CA ILE A 191 0.97 -0.50 7.88
C ILE A 191 1.49 -1.87 8.30
N ALA A 192 2.80 -1.97 8.49
CA ALA A 192 3.43 -3.12 9.11
C ALA A 192 4.72 -2.69 9.80
N ALA A 193 5.10 -3.39 10.87
CA ALA A 193 6.34 -3.13 11.55
C ALA A 193 7.01 -4.42 12.02
N PHE A 194 8.35 -4.44 11.99
CA PHE A 194 9.16 -5.54 12.50
C PHE A 194 10.38 -5.00 13.23
N ASN A 195 10.66 -5.57 14.40
CA ASN A 195 11.92 -5.31 15.11
C ASN A 195 13.08 -5.85 14.27
N VAL A 196 14.15 -5.08 14.20
CA VAL A 196 15.40 -5.52 13.59
C VAL A 196 15.96 -6.70 14.40
N ARG A 197 16.34 -7.77 13.70
CA ARG A 197 16.69 -9.05 14.35
C ARG A 197 18.16 -9.20 14.72
N ASN A 198 19.02 -8.44 14.04
CA ASN A 198 20.46 -8.49 14.20
C ASN A 198 20.93 -7.26 14.97
N ASN A 199 22.09 -7.36 15.63
CA ASN A 199 22.77 -6.18 16.17
C ASN A 199 23.05 -5.20 15.02
N ARG A 200 22.38 -4.05 15.00
CA ARG A 200 22.35 -3.13 13.87
C ARG A 200 23.25 -1.94 14.17
N ASP A 201 24.00 -1.50 13.17
CA ASP A 201 24.68 -0.20 13.24
C ASP A 201 23.63 0.90 13.06
N LEU A 202 23.35 1.61 14.16
CA LEU A 202 22.38 2.71 14.22
C LEU A 202 23.00 4.08 13.92
N SER A 203 24.22 4.15 13.37
CA SER A 203 24.82 5.44 12.93
C SER A 203 24.22 6.01 11.64
N GLY A 204 23.19 5.35 11.09
CA GLY A 204 22.45 5.75 9.90
C GLY A 204 22.78 4.94 8.64
N VAL A 205 22.07 5.27 7.55
CA VAL A 205 22.18 4.58 6.25
C VAL A 205 23.46 4.99 5.53
N LYS A 206 24.25 4.00 5.08
CA LYS A 206 25.54 4.22 4.42
C LYS A 206 25.49 4.03 2.91
N GLN A 207 26.53 4.50 2.24
CA GLN A 207 26.76 4.30 0.81
C GLN A 207 27.85 3.25 0.61
N ARG A 208 27.60 2.23 -0.23
CA ARG A 208 28.59 1.17 -0.50
C ARG A 208 29.82 1.73 -1.22
N ASN A 209 29.60 2.66 -2.15
CA ASN A 209 30.65 3.32 -2.90
C ASN A 209 30.49 4.84 -2.84
N SER A 210 31.30 5.51 -2.03
CA SER A 210 31.25 6.97 -1.90
C SER A 210 31.63 7.74 -3.18
N ARG A 211 32.30 7.10 -4.15
CA ARG A 211 32.64 7.72 -5.45
C ARG A 211 31.55 7.57 -6.50
N ASN A 212 30.60 6.67 -6.27
CA ASN A 212 29.43 6.44 -7.11
C ASN A 212 28.26 6.04 -6.20
N PRO A 213 27.69 7.01 -5.46
CA PRO A 213 26.65 6.73 -4.48
C PRO A 213 25.38 6.24 -5.18
N ASP A 214 24.67 5.33 -4.52
CA ASP A 214 23.34 4.90 -4.92
C ASP A 214 22.35 6.05 -4.71
N ALA A 215 21.32 6.10 -5.56
CA ALA A 215 20.28 7.11 -5.46
C ALA A 215 19.57 7.00 -4.10
N VAL A 216 19.42 8.13 -3.42
CA VAL A 216 18.70 8.20 -2.14
C VAL A 216 17.21 8.29 -2.45
N ALA A 217 16.45 7.33 -1.96
CA ALA A 217 15.00 7.28 -2.12
C ALA A 217 14.33 8.29 -1.16
N SER A 218 14.46 9.59 -1.44
CA SER A 218 13.95 10.67 -0.59
C SER A 218 12.42 10.65 -0.50
N CYS A 219 11.90 11.14 0.62
CA CYS A 219 10.47 11.32 0.86
C CYS A 219 9.94 12.70 0.47
N ASP A 220 10.77 13.57 -0.11
CA ASP A 220 10.33 14.86 -0.63
C ASP A 220 9.25 14.66 -1.72
N THR A 221 8.09 15.30 -1.56
CA THR A 221 7.00 15.37 -2.55
C THR A 221 7.07 16.60 -3.44
#